data_AF-A0A950LPS6-F1
#
_entry.id   AF-A0A950LPS6-F1
#
_cell.length_a   1.000
_cell.length_b   1.000
_cell.length_c   1.000
_cell.angle_alpha   90.00
_cell.angle_beta   90.00
_cell.angle_gamma   90.00
#
_symmetry.space_group_name_H-M   'P 1'
#
loop_
_entity.id
_entity.type
_entity.pdbx_description
1 polymer ?
#
loop_
_entity_poly.entity_id
_entity_poly.type
_entity_poly.pdbx_seq_one_letter_code
_entity_poly.pdbx_strand_id
1 'polypeptide(L)' 'RCDACHLTLPAVDLDRIRHLPPEEVATCPECDRILVR' A
#
# COMPACT_ATOMS: atom_id res chain seq x y z
N ARG A 1 5.97 3.22 -3.19
CA ARG A 1 6.17 2.38 -4.40
C ARG A 1 5.96 0.94 -3.99
N CYS A 2 5.30 0.12 -4.81
CA CYS A 2 5.15 -1.30 -4.53
C CYS A 2 6.33 -2.09 -5.12
N ASP A 3 6.93 -2.98 -4.34
CA ASP A 3 8.07 -3.80 -4.82
C ASP A 3 7.64 -4.95 -5.73
N ALA A 4 6.35 -5.30 -5.74
CA ALA A 4 5.82 -6.37 -6.58
C ALA A 4 5.51 -5.94 -8.01
N CYS A 5 4.75 -4.85 -8.19
CA CYS A 5 4.40 -4.33 -9.51
C CYS A 5 5.29 -3.17 -9.97
N HIS A 6 6.24 -2.72 -9.12
CA HIS A 6 7.14 -1.59 -9.35
C HIS A 6 6.45 -0.22 -9.59
N LEU A 7 5.12 -0.16 -9.52
CA LEU A 7 4.35 1.08 -9.67
C LEU A 7 4.44 1.97 -8.43
N THR A 8 4.36 3.27 -8.68
CA THR A 8 4.25 4.28 -7.61
C THR A 8 2.81 4.31 -7.13
N LEU A 9 2.60 4.10 -5.82
CA LEU A 9 1.28 4.19 -5.21
C LEU A 9 0.73 5.62 -5.35
N PRO A 10 -0.57 5.79 -5.69
CA PRO A 10 -1.22 7.10 -5.67
C PRO A 10 -1.08 7.76 -4.30
N ALA A 11 -1.00 9.10 -4.28
CA ALA A 11 -0.80 9.85 -3.03
C ALA A 11 -1.94 9.62 -2.03
N VAL A 12 -3.18 9.48 -2.51
CA VAL A 12 -4.37 9.19 -1.68
C VAL A 12 -4.29 7.80 -1.03
N ASP A 13 -3.85 6.78 -1.77
CA ASP A 13 -3.70 5.43 -1.23
C ASP A 13 -2.55 5.36 -0.24
N LEU A 14 -1.45 6.05 -0.54
CA LEU A 14 -0.32 6.14 0.37
C LEU A 14 -0.72 6.81 1.70
N ASP A 15 -1.52 7.88 1.64
CA ASP A 15 -2.03 8.57 2.82
C ASP A 15 -2.97 7.68 3.64
N ARG A 16 -3.90 6.97 2.99
CA ARG A 16 -4.74 5.97 3.66
C ARG A 16 -3.91 4.89 4.36
N ILE A 17 -2.87 4.36 3.70
CA ILE A 17 -2.00 3.31 4.27
C ILE A 17 -1.20 3.82 5.47
N ARG A 18 -0.82 5.10 5.47
CA ARG A 18 -0.13 5.74 6.61
C ARG A 18 -1.02 5.88 7.83
N HIS A 19 -2.32 6.09 7.63
CA HIS A 19 -3.30 6.23 8.71
C HIS A 19 -3.96 4.91 9.13
N LEU A 20 -3.69 3.81 8.42
CA LEU A 20 -4.17 2.48 8.82
C LEU A 20 -3.57 2.08 10.17
N PRO A 21 -4.36 1.44 11.05
CA PRO A 21 -3.85 0.85 12.28
C PRO A 21 -2.67 -0.10 12.02
N PRO A 22 -1.70 -0.22 12.95
CA PRO A 22 -0.55 -1.10 12.76
C PRO A 22 -0.91 -2.58 12.64
N GLU A 23 -2.08 -2.98 13.13
CA GLU A 23 -2.63 -4.34 13.07
C GLU A 23 -3.32 -4.63 11.73
N GLU A 24 -3.65 -3.59 10.96
CA GLU A 24 -4.31 -3.74 9.67
C GLU A 24 -3.30 -3.97 8.54
N VAL A 25 -3.59 -4.97 7.71
CA VAL A 25 -2.80 -5.30 6.54
C VAL A 25 -3.22 -4.41 5.38
N ALA A 26 -2.28 -3.62 4.86
CA ALA A 26 -2.48 -2.87 3.63
C ALA A 26 -2.17 -3.75 2.41
N THR A 27 -2.92 -3.58 1.32
CA THR A 27 -2.64 -4.21 0.01
C THR A 27 -2.44 -3.14 -1.06
N CYS A 28 -1.73 -3.50 -2.12
CA CYS A 28 -1.55 -2.65 -3.28
C CYS A 28 -2.81 -2.66 -4.15
N PRO A 29 -3.42 -1.51 -4.47
CA PRO A 29 -4.65 -1.47 -5.28
C PRO A 29 -4.44 -1.96 -6.73
N GLU A 30 -3.20 -1.98 -7.21
CA GLU A 30 -2.86 -2.35 -8.59
C GLU A 30 -2.61 -3.86 -8.78
N CYS A 31 -2.10 -4.55 -7.76
CA CYS A 31 -1.66 -5.94 -7.88
C CYS A 31 -2.10 -6.83 -6.72
N ASP A 32 -2.87 -6.28 -5.79
CA ASP A 32 -3.45 -6.93 -4.61
C ASP A 32 -2.43 -7.59 -3.67
N ARG A 33 -1.14 -7.31 -3.84
CA ARG A 33 -0.08 -7.79 -2.94
C ARG A 33 -0.08 -7.02 -1.63
N ILE A 34 0.21 -7.73 -0.55
CA ILE A 34 0.42 -7.15 0.77
C ILE A 34 1.57 -6.14 0.73
N LEU A 35 1.33 -4.96 1.28
CA LEU A 35 2.31 -3.92 1.52
C LEU A 35 2.82 -4.06 2.94
N VAL A 36 4.09 -4.43 3.06
CA VAL A 36 4.83 -4.42 4.33
C VAL A 36 5.53 -3.07 4.48
N ARG A 37 5.47 -2.50 5.69
CA ARG A 37 6.12 -1.22 6.04
C ARG A 37 7.63 -1.37 6.14
#